data_AF-A0A956F0N3-F1
#
_entry.id   AF-A0A956F0N3-F1
#
_cell.length_a   1.000
_cell.length_b   1.000
_cell.length_c   1.000
_cell.angle_alpha   90.00
_cell.angle_beta   90.00
_cell.angle_gamma   90.00
#
_symmetry.space_group_name_H-M   'P 1'
#
loop_
_entity.id
_entity.type
_entity.pdbx_description
1 polymer ?
#
loop_
_entity_poly.entity_id
_entity_poly.type
_entity_poly.pdbx_seq_one_letter_code
_entity_poly.pdbx_strand_id
1 'polypeptide(L)'
;MARLALSVLCLTLLPASIGCGPSSAAPQEEEPDQPYPVALKLMCDVDQHAKLDPEEDPIGIEGARLDWMRDHITNPDAIELITLMRVRSNSEKSKMLTEQTNAEKVAACPLAKSWAADPS
;
A
#
# COMPACT_ATOMS: atom_id res chain seq x y z
N MET A 1 -28.67 59.34 24.44
CA MET A 1 -29.56 59.79 23.34
C MET A 1 -29.04 59.10 22.08
N ALA A 2 -29.70 58.27 21.28
CA ALA A 2 -31.08 57.79 21.11
C ALA A 2 -31.02 56.37 20.45
N ARG A 3 -31.76 55.36 20.93
CA ARG A 3 -32.97 54.71 20.33
C ARG A 3 -32.75 54.13 18.90
N LEU A 4 -32.68 52.80 18.70
CA LEU A 4 -33.74 51.75 18.57
C LEU A 4 -34.15 51.45 17.11
N ALA A 5 -34.17 50.15 16.75
CA ALA A 5 -35.07 49.42 15.84
C ALA A 5 -34.26 48.33 15.09
N LEU A 6 -34.19 47.07 15.51
CA LEU A 6 -35.24 46.04 15.43
C LEU A 6 -36.03 46.10 14.11
N SER A 7 -35.70 45.23 13.16
CA SER A 7 -36.63 44.78 12.12
C SER A 7 -36.52 43.26 12.00
N VAL A 8 -37.66 42.66 12.29
CA VAL A 8 -37.94 41.25 12.49
C VAL A 8 -38.54 40.70 11.20
N LEU A 9 -38.10 39.49 10.85
CA LEU A 9 -38.74 38.47 9.98
C LEU A 9 -39.33 38.88 8.62
N CYS A 10 -38.84 38.20 7.57
CA CYS A 10 -39.77 37.58 6.61
C CYS A 10 -39.19 36.25 6.09
N LEU A 11 -39.72 35.15 6.63
CA LEU A 11 -39.63 33.77 6.13
C LEU A 11 -40.35 33.66 4.77
N THR A 12 -39.73 33.05 3.75
CA THR A 12 -40.35 32.30 2.61
C THR A 12 -39.23 31.80 1.66
N LEU A 13 -39.20 30.66 0.98
CA LEU A 13 -39.87 29.34 0.98
C LEU A 13 -39.14 28.48 -0.11
N LEU A 14 -38.69 27.24 0.19
CA LEU A 14 -38.52 26.02 -0.68
C LEU A 14 -37.60 26.01 -1.95
N PRO A 15 -37.25 24.83 -2.55
CA PRO A 15 -37.17 23.44 -2.08
C PRO A 15 -35.81 22.73 -2.39
N ALA A 16 -35.68 21.51 -1.87
CA ALA A 16 -34.59 20.56 -2.07
C ALA A 16 -34.27 20.25 -3.55
N SER A 17 -32.99 20.24 -3.88
CA SER A 17 -32.44 19.46 -4.99
C SER A 17 -31.27 18.64 -4.47
N ILE A 18 -31.56 17.67 -3.59
CA ILE A 18 -30.66 16.53 -3.38
C ILE A 18 -30.79 15.67 -4.63
N GLY A 19 -30.17 16.14 -5.71
CA GLY A 19 -29.94 15.35 -6.90
C GLY A 19 -28.84 14.36 -6.57
N CYS A 20 -29.21 13.17 -6.10
CA CYS A 20 -28.39 11.99 -6.31
C CYS A 20 -28.35 11.73 -7.82
N GLY A 21 -27.44 12.42 -8.52
CA GLY A 21 -27.02 11.97 -9.84
C GLY A 21 -26.23 10.67 -9.65
N PRO A 22 -26.46 9.64 -10.48
CA PRO A 22 -25.55 8.51 -10.51
C PRO A 22 -24.18 9.07 -10.90
N SER A 23 -23.27 9.12 -9.92
CA SER A 23 -21.87 9.36 -10.19
C SER A 23 -21.40 8.15 -10.99
N SER A 24 -21.54 8.21 -12.32
CA SER A 24 -20.74 7.37 -13.20
C SER A 24 -19.31 7.76 -12.92
N ALA A 25 -18.65 6.98 -12.07
CA ALA A 25 -17.20 6.97 -12.01
C ALA A 25 -16.73 6.87 -13.46
N ALA A 26 -15.91 7.83 -13.90
CA ALA A 26 -15.24 7.74 -15.18
C ALA A 26 -14.54 6.37 -15.23
N PRO A 27 -14.56 5.66 -16.38
CA PRO A 27 -13.79 4.43 -16.53
C PRO A 27 -12.36 4.71 -16.05
N GLN A 28 -11.96 4.09 -14.94
CA GLN A 28 -10.55 4.10 -14.55
C GLN A 28 -9.85 3.32 -15.65
N GLU A 29 -9.01 4.03 -16.41
CA GLU A 29 -8.08 3.42 -17.35
C GLU A 29 -7.25 2.44 -16.51
N GLU A 30 -7.45 1.13 -16.73
CA GLU A 30 -6.69 0.09 -16.03
C GLU A 30 -5.21 0.32 -16.37
N GLU A 31 -4.45 0.81 -15.39
CA GLU A 31 -3.00 0.90 -15.57
C GLU A 31 -2.48 -0.51 -15.86
N PRO A 32 -1.58 -0.68 -16.83
CA PRO A 32 -1.10 -2.00 -17.20
C PRO A 32 -0.49 -2.68 -15.97
N ASP A 33 -1.02 -3.86 -15.65
CA ASP A 33 -0.58 -4.62 -14.48
C ASP A 33 0.95 -4.82 -14.53
N GLN A 34 1.61 -4.51 -13.41
CA GLN A 34 3.02 -4.79 -13.24
C GLN A 34 3.29 -6.29 -13.44
N PRO A 35 4.25 -6.72 -14.28
CA PRO A 35 4.57 -8.13 -14.41
C PRO A 35 5.04 -8.75 -13.10
N TYR A 36 4.57 -9.96 -12.78
CA TYR A 36 4.87 -10.59 -11.48
C TYR A 36 6.38 -10.74 -11.17
N PRO A 37 7.25 -11.16 -12.11
CA PRO A 37 8.69 -11.21 -11.86
C PRO A 37 9.31 -9.84 -11.54
N VAL A 38 8.75 -8.75 -12.09
CA VAL A 38 9.18 -7.38 -11.80
C VAL A 38 8.77 -6.99 -10.39
N ALA A 39 7.54 -7.32 -9.98
CA ALA A 39 7.07 -7.11 -8.61
C ALA A 39 7.94 -7.86 -7.58
N LEU A 40 8.21 -9.15 -7.83
CA LEU A 40 9.10 -9.94 -6.98
C LEU A 40 10.50 -9.34 -6.88
N LYS A 41 11.05 -8.80 -7.98
CA LYS A 41 12.35 -8.13 -7.94
C LYS A 41 12.31 -6.88 -7.04
N LEU A 42 11.26 -6.07 -7.14
CA LEU A 42 11.09 -4.91 -6.26
C LEU A 42 10.93 -5.30 -4.79
N MET A 43 10.19 -6.37 -4.49
CA MET A 43 10.10 -6.91 -3.13
C MET A 43 11.47 -7.30 -2.59
N CYS A 44 12.26 -8.02 -3.40
CA CYS A 44 13.58 -8.49 -3.00
C CYS A 44 14.59 -7.36 -2.76
N ASP A 45 14.46 -6.25 -3.49
CA ASP A 45 15.34 -5.08 -3.43
C ASP A 45 14.74 -3.94 -2.60
N VAL A 46 13.70 -4.20 -1.79
CA VAL A 46 12.94 -3.16 -1.08
C VAL A 46 13.85 -2.21 -0.30
N ASP A 47 14.88 -2.72 0.37
CA ASP A 47 15.79 -1.90 1.17
C ASP A 47 16.55 -0.88 0.31
N GLN A 48 16.98 -1.30 -0.88
CA GLN A 48 17.67 -0.42 -1.83
C GLN A 48 16.73 0.66 -2.37
N HIS A 49 15.50 0.29 -2.74
CA HIS A 49 14.54 1.22 -3.33
C HIS A 49 13.95 2.18 -2.30
N ALA A 50 13.67 1.70 -1.09
CA ALA A 50 13.16 2.47 0.02
C ALA A 50 14.25 3.23 0.80
N LYS A 51 15.54 3.00 0.45
CA LYS A 51 16.71 3.54 1.17
C LYS A 51 16.68 3.22 2.67
N LEU A 52 16.33 1.97 2.97
CA LEU A 52 16.27 1.46 4.34
C LEU A 52 17.59 0.78 4.68
N ASP A 53 18.04 0.98 5.92
CA ASP A 53 19.20 0.30 6.48
C ASP A 53 18.75 -0.54 7.70
N PRO A 54 18.84 -1.89 7.63
CA PRO A 54 18.49 -2.75 8.76
C PRO A 54 19.36 -2.54 10.00
N GLU A 55 20.55 -1.95 9.86
CA GLU A 55 21.43 -1.67 11.00
C GLU A 55 21.04 -0.38 11.73
N GLU A 56 20.45 0.60 11.02
CA GLU A 56 20.04 1.88 11.61
C GLU A 56 18.72 1.77 12.38
N ASP A 57 17.72 1.03 11.87
CA ASP A 57 16.42 0.83 12.52
C ASP A 57 15.92 -0.62 12.43
N PRO A 58 16.49 -1.55 13.22
CA PRO A 58 16.14 -2.96 13.16
C PRO A 58 14.68 -3.24 13.60
N ILE A 59 14.05 -2.34 14.35
CA ILE A 59 12.69 -2.54 14.87
C ILE A 59 11.65 -2.01 13.87
N GLY A 60 11.85 -0.81 13.33
CA GLY A 60 10.90 -0.17 12.43
C GLY A 60 11.02 -0.62 10.98
N ILE A 61 12.14 -1.25 10.58
CA ILE A 61 12.39 -1.57 9.18
C ILE A 61 11.33 -2.47 8.54
N GLU A 62 10.76 -3.42 9.28
CA GLU A 62 9.75 -4.30 8.71
C GLU A 62 8.48 -3.55 8.31
N GLY A 63 8.02 -2.63 9.17
CA GLY A 63 6.89 -1.76 8.86
C GLY A 63 7.19 -0.89 7.65
N ALA A 64 8.38 -0.29 7.59
CA ALA A 64 8.80 0.56 6.49
C ALA A 64 8.89 -0.19 5.15
N ARG A 65 9.41 -1.42 5.15
CA ARG A 65 9.43 -2.29 3.95
C ARG A 65 8.01 -2.57 3.45
N LEU A 66 7.10 -2.92 4.35
CA LEU A 66 5.71 -3.24 4.01
C LEU A 66 4.95 -2.03 3.47
N ASP A 67 5.11 -0.86 4.09
CA ASP A 67 4.50 0.38 3.63
C ASP A 67 5.02 0.77 2.25
N TRP A 68 6.34 0.69 2.02
CA TRP A 68 6.91 0.97 0.71
C TRP A 68 6.37 -0.01 -0.35
N MET A 69 6.36 -1.31 -0.06
CA MET A 69 5.85 -2.33 -0.98
C MET A 69 4.37 -2.10 -1.32
N ARG A 70 3.52 -1.76 -0.36
CA ARG A 70 2.10 -1.44 -0.60
C ARG A 70 1.93 -0.30 -1.60
N ASP A 71 2.79 0.71 -1.51
CA ASP A 71 2.65 1.93 -2.31
C ASP A 71 3.25 1.77 -3.74
N HIS A 72 4.11 0.77 -3.97
CA HIS A 72 4.86 0.62 -5.23
C HIS A 72 4.61 -0.68 -5.99
N ILE A 73 3.98 -1.68 -5.35
CA ILE A 73 3.65 -2.96 -5.99
C ILE A 73 2.18 -2.96 -6.34
N THR A 74 1.90 -3.03 -7.65
CA THR A 74 0.54 -3.02 -8.19
C THR A 74 0.11 -4.41 -8.67
N ASN A 75 1.04 -5.35 -8.81
CA ASN A 75 0.70 -6.70 -9.24
C ASN A 75 -0.16 -7.44 -8.19
N PRO A 76 -1.32 -8.01 -8.57
CA PRO A 76 -2.25 -8.62 -7.61
C PRO A 76 -1.68 -9.84 -6.88
N ASP A 77 -0.94 -10.71 -7.57
CA ASP A 77 -0.33 -11.90 -6.97
C ASP A 77 0.77 -11.51 -5.96
N ALA A 78 1.51 -10.44 -6.24
CA ALA A 78 2.50 -9.90 -5.32
C ALA A 78 1.84 -9.23 -4.11
N ILE A 79 0.71 -8.54 -4.29
CA ILE A 79 -0.08 -7.97 -3.18
C ILE A 79 -0.63 -9.08 -2.27
N GLU A 80 -1.11 -10.19 -2.84
CA GLU A 80 -1.51 -11.36 -2.07
C GLU A 80 -0.33 -11.92 -1.28
N LEU A 81 0.83 -12.09 -1.92
CA LEU A 81 2.04 -12.58 -1.26
C LEU A 81 2.46 -11.67 -0.08
N ILE A 82 2.48 -10.34 -0.27
CA ILE A 82 2.76 -9.37 0.80
C ILE A 82 1.77 -9.56 1.95
N THR A 83 0.47 -9.68 1.64
CA THR A 83 -0.58 -9.86 2.64
C THR A 83 -0.36 -11.13 3.46
N LEU A 84 -0.03 -12.24 2.81
CA LEU A 84 0.24 -13.51 3.48
C LEU A 84 1.48 -13.42 4.38
N MET A 85 2.53 -12.73 3.95
CA MET A 85 3.78 -12.60 4.71
C MET A 85 3.62 -11.82 6.03
N ARG A 86 2.67 -10.88 6.14
CA ARG A 86 2.49 -10.02 7.32
C ARG A 86 2.28 -10.77 8.64
N VAL A 87 1.76 -11.99 8.57
CA VAL A 87 1.42 -12.80 9.75
C VAL A 87 2.35 -14.01 9.93
N ARG A 88 3.41 -14.10 9.12
CA ARG A 88 4.32 -15.24 9.09
C ARG A 88 5.58 -14.97 9.91
N SER A 89 6.19 -16.05 10.40
CA SER A 89 7.54 -16.01 10.96
C SER A 89 8.56 -15.62 9.88
N ASN A 90 9.74 -15.16 10.28
CA ASN A 90 10.78 -14.77 9.31
C ASN A 90 11.25 -15.97 8.48
N SER A 91 11.31 -17.16 9.10
CA SER A 91 11.62 -18.41 8.40
C SER A 91 10.59 -18.73 7.30
N GLU A 92 9.28 -18.61 7.62
CA GLU A 92 8.22 -18.80 6.64
C GLU A 92 8.26 -17.75 5.53
N LYS A 93 8.45 -16.46 5.86
CA LYS A 93 8.58 -15.39 4.86
C LYS A 93 9.75 -15.64 3.90
N SER A 94 10.91 -15.98 4.45
CA SER A 94 12.12 -16.31 3.67
C SER A 94 11.86 -17.47 2.71
N LYS A 95 11.25 -18.55 3.21
CA LYS A 95 10.90 -19.71 2.40
C LYS A 95 9.93 -19.35 1.28
N MET A 96 8.82 -18.69 1.60
CA MET A 96 7.80 -18.29 0.61
C MET A 96 8.40 -17.41 -0.48
N LEU A 97 9.18 -16.38 -0.12
CA LEU A 97 9.77 -15.48 -1.10
C LEU A 97 10.85 -16.18 -1.95
N THR A 98 11.60 -17.11 -1.36
CA THR A 98 12.56 -17.96 -2.10
C THR A 98 11.86 -18.89 -3.10
N GLU A 99 10.75 -19.49 -2.73
CA GLU A 99 9.96 -20.36 -3.61
C GLU A 99 9.42 -19.58 -4.82
N GLN A 100 8.83 -18.39 -4.58
CA GLN A 100 8.27 -17.56 -5.65
C GLN A 100 9.36 -17.03 -6.60
N THR A 101 10.47 -16.54 -6.06
CA THR A 101 11.58 -16.05 -6.89
C THR A 101 12.22 -17.15 -7.73
N ASN A 102 12.36 -18.37 -7.19
CA ASN A 102 12.86 -19.51 -7.95
C ASN A 102 11.89 -19.93 -9.07
N ALA A 103 10.58 -19.95 -8.80
CA ALA A 103 9.56 -20.30 -9.79
C ALA A 103 9.59 -19.34 -10.99
N GLU A 104 9.70 -18.05 -10.70
CA GLU A 104 9.74 -16.97 -11.69
C GLU A 104 11.13 -16.67 -12.26
N LYS A 105 12.15 -17.44 -11.86
CA LYS A 105 13.56 -17.26 -12.26
C LYS A 105 14.07 -15.84 -12.00
N VAL A 106 13.53 -15.21 -10.96
CA VAL A 106 14.08 -13.96 -10.44
C VAL A 106 15.41 -14.30 -9.79
N ALA A 107 16.42 -13.46 -10.04
CA ALA A 107 17.75 -13.64 -9.48
C ALA A 107 17.73 -13.55 -7.94
N ALA A 108 18.91 -13.46 -7.33
CA ALA A 108 19.07 -13.40 -5.88
C ALA A 108 18.10 -12.43 -5.18
N CYS A 109 17.57 -12.86 -4.03
CA CYS A 109 16.65 -12.08 -3.21
C CYS A 109 17.30 -11.71 -1.87
N PRO A 110 17.88 -10.50 -1.73
CA PRO A 110 18.49 -10.04 -0.48
C PRO A 110 17.53 -10.09 0.71
N LEU A 111 16.27 -9.66 0.52
CA LEU A 111 15.26 -9.68 1.59
C LEU A 111 14.98 -11.09 2.14
N ALA A 112 14.87 -12.10 1.27
CA ALA A 112 14.68 -13.47 1.72
C ALA A 112 15.87 -13.95 2.56
N LYS A 113 17.10 -13.55 2.20
CA LYS A 113 18.31 -13.89 2.95
C LYS A 113 18.36 -13.20 4.31
N SER A 114 17.94 -11.94 4.41
CA SER A 114 17.94 -11.24 5.70
C SER A 114 16.99 -11.91 6.70
N TRP A 115 15.82 -12.35 6.25
CA TRP A 115 14.90 -13.09 7.13
C TRP A 115 15.41 -14.50 7.49
N ALA A 116 16.16 -15.15 6.61
CA ALA A 116 16.79 -16.44 6.94
C ALA A 116 17.89 -16.31 8.01
N ALA A 117 18.56 -15.16 8.07
CA ALA A 117 19.62 -14.90 9.04
C ALA A 117 19.08 -14.63 10.46
N ASP A 118 17.83 -14.19 10.58
CA ASP A 118 17.13 -13.97 11.85
C ASP A 118 15.77 -14.68 11.87
N PRO A 119 15.76 -16.01 12.06
CA PRO A 119 14.56 -16.83 12.06
C PRO A 119 13.83 -16.71 13.40
N SER A 120 13.16 -15.58 13.62
CA SER A 120 12.19 -15.38 14.70
C SER A 120 10.82 -15.98 14.38
#